data_AF-A0A4Q5T173-F1
#
_entry.id   AF-A0A4Q5T173-F1
#
_cell.length_a   1.000
_cell.length_b   1.000
_cell.length_c   1.000
_cell.angle_alpha   90.00
_cell.angle_beta   90.00
_cell.angle_gamma   90.00
#
_symmetry.space_group_name_H-M   'P 1'
#
loop_
_entity.id
_entity.type
_entity.pdbx_description
1 polymer ?
#
loop_
_entity_poly.entity_id
_entity_poly.type
_entity_poly.pdbx_seq_one_letter_code
_entity_poly.pdbx_strand_id
1 'polypeptide(L)'
;IGALINTIPTGVLGGVTIALYGLIGIVGIKIWIDNNVDFALPVNQLTAGIALVIGIGNPELKVGDMVFNGIALGTIAALVVFHVMTFIEKQRRRA
;
A
#
# COMPACT_ATOMS: atom_id res chain seq x y z
N ILE A 1 -18.07 0.68 -29.39
CA ILE A 1 -18.15 0.64 -27.90
C ILE A 1 -17.84 2.00 -27.26
N GLY A 2 -16.99 2.87 -27.84
CA GLY A 2 -16.72 4.21 -27.28
C GLY A 2 -17.87 5.23 -27.29
N ALA A 3 -18.81 5.15 -28.24
CA ALA A 3 -19.90 6.14 -28.34
C ALA A 3 -20.83 6.13 -27.12
N LEU A 4 -21.13 4.96 -26.55
CA LEU A 4 -21.96 4.86 -25.34
C LEU A 4 -21.22 5.31 -24.08
N ILE A 5 -19.94 4.97 -23.92
CA ILE A 5 -19.15 5.40 -22.75
C ILE A 5 -19.01 6.94 -22.74
N ASN A 6 -18.84 7.55 -23.91
CA ASN A 6 -18.78 9.02 -24.06
C ASN A 6 -20.10 9.74 -23.73
N THR A 7 -21.23 9.03 -23.59
CA THR A 7 -22.49 9.64 -23.11
C THR A 7 -22.52 9.81 -21.59
N ILE A 8 -21.61 9.17 -20.84
CA ILE A 8 -21.54 9.30 -19.40
C ILE A 8 -20.94 10.67 -19.06
N PRO A 9 -21.61 11.50 -18.23
CA PRO A 9 -21.06 12.78 -17.80
C PRO A 9 -19.71 12.60 -17.09
N THR A 10 -18.75 13.46 -17.37
CA THR A 10 -17.39 13.41 -16.80
C THR A 10 -17.40 13.45 -15.26
N GLY A 11 -18.35 14.16 -14.65
CA GLY A 11 -18.54 14.20 -13.19
C GLY A 11 -18.90 12.84 -12.58
N VAL A 12 -19.65 11.99 -13.30
CA VAL A 12 -20.02 10.64 -12.83
C VAL A 12 -18.81 9.71 -12.89
N LEU A 13 -18.03 9.76 -13.98
CA LEU A 13 -16.81 8.97 -14.11
C LEU A 13 -15.79 9.32 -13.03
N GLY A 14 -15.65 10.60 -12.69
CA GLY A 14 -14.81 11.04 -11.56
C GLY A 14 -15.29 10.46 -10.23
N GLY A 15 -16.59 10.56 -9.93
CA GLY A 15 -17.17 10.03 -8.69
C GLY A 15 -17.00 8.51 -8.54
N VAL A 16 -17.27 7.74 -9.60
CA VAL A 16 -17.08 6.29 -9.59
C VAL A 16 -15.61 5.93 -9.39
N THR A 17 -14.69 6.64 -10.05
CA THR A 17 -13.25 6.40 -9.93
C THR A 17 -12.75 6.61 -8.49
N ILE A 18 -13.19 7.69 -7.84
CA ILE A 18 -12.86 7.97 -6.42
C ILE A 18 -13.39 6.86 -5.51
N ALA A 19 -14.65 6.45 -5.69
CA ALA A 19 -15.26 5.40 -4.88
C ALA A 19 -14.52 4.06 -5.05
N LEU A 20 -14.17 3.69 -6.30
CA LEU A 20 -13.43 2.46 -6.59
C LEU A 20 -12.03 2.48 -5.96
N TYR A 21 -11.26 3.54 -6.11
CA TYR A 21 -9.94 3.64 -5.49
C TYR A 21 -10.01 3.63 -3.95
N GLY A 22 -11.01 4.29 -3.36
CA GLY A 22 -11.26 4.26 -1.92
C GLY A 22 -11.58 2.85 -1.43
N LEU A 23 -12.44 2.11 -2.14
CA LEU A 23 -12.81 0.75 -1.79
C LEU A 23 -11.60 -0.20 -1.86
N ILE A 24 -10.74 -0.08 -2.87
CA ILE A 24 -9.51 -0.88 -2.98
C ILE A 24 -8.62 -0.67 -1.75
N GLY A 25 -8.47 0.57 -1.27
CA GLY A 25 -7.73 0.87 -0.04
C GLY A 25 -8.34 0.20 1.20
N ILE A 26 -9.68 0.28 1.36
CA ILE A 26 -10.39 -0.37 2.47
C ILE A 26 -10.28 -1.90 2.40
N VAL A 27 -10.30 -2.50 1.20
CA VAL A 27 -10.09 -3.94 1.02
C VAL A 27 -8.70 -4.35 1.54
N GLY A 28 -7.67 -3.55 1.30
CA GLY A 28 -6.34 -3.79 1.87
C GLY A 28 -6.34 -3.87 3.40
N ILE A 29 -6.98 -2.90 4.06
CA ILE A 29 -7.12 -2.89 5.53
C ILE A 29 -7.94 -4.09 6.01
N LYS A 30 -9.03 -4.41 5.29
CA LYS A 30 -9.89 -5.54 5.61
C LYS A 30 -9.12 -6.87 5.58
N ILE A 31 -8.18 -7.06 4.65
CA ILE A 31 -7.33 -8.26 4.61
C ILE A 31 -6.56 -8.42 5.93
N TRP A 32 -6.01 -7.34 6.50
CA TRP A 32 -5.31 -7.41 7.79
C TRP A 32 -6.24 -7.73 8.96
N ILE A 33 -7.44 -7.15 8.97
CA ILE A 33 -8.46 -7.44 9.99
C ILE A 33 -8.90 -8.90 9.91
N ASP A 34 -9.24 -9.37 8.71
CA ASP A 34 -9.71 -10.74 8.46
C ASP A 34 -8.62 -11.78 8.80
N ASN A 35 -7.35 -11.42 8.68
CA ASN A 35 -6.20 -12.25 9.09
C ASN A 35 -5.76 -12.03 10.55
N ASN A 36 -6.51 -11.28 11.35
CA ASN A 36 -6.21 -10.98 12.75
C ASN A 36 -4.77 -10.45 12.96
N VAL A 37 -4.32 -9.54 12.09
CA VAL A 37 -3.00 -8.91 12.23
C VAL A 37 -2.98 -8.04 13.50
N ASP A 38 -2.11 -8.39 14.44
CA ASP A 38 -1.92 -7.62 15.68
C ASP A 38 -1.07 -6.36 15.42
N PHE A 39 -1.71 -5.20 15.42
CA PHE A 39 -1.06 -3.89 15.28
C PHE A 39 -0.50 -3.34 16.59
N ALA A 40 -0.65 -4.02 17.73
CA ALA A 40 0.09 -3.70 18.94
C ALA A 40 1.57 -4.10 18.84
N LEU A 41 1.90 -5.04 17.92
CA LEU A 41 3.27 -5.42 17.63
C LEU A 41 3.94 -4.34 16.75
N PRO A 42 5.07 -3.74 17.20
CA PRO A 42 5.78 -2.72 16.43
C PRO A 42 6.18 -3.18 15.03
N VAL A 43 6.46 -4.48 14.84
CA VAL A 43 6.79 -5.08 13.54
C VAL A 43 5.65 -4.83 12.53
N ASN A 44 4.41 -5.13 12.91
CA ASN A 44 3.26 -5.00 12.03
C ASN A 44 2.86 -3.53 11.86
N GLN A 45 2.87 -2.75 12.95
CA GLN A 45 2.51 -1.34 12.95
C GLN A 45 3.44 -0.52 12.04
N LEU A 46 4.75 -0.68 12.18
CA LEU A 46 5.73 0.05 11.37
C LEU A 46 5.73 -0.41 9.92
N THR A 47 5.59 -1.72 9.68
CA THR A 47 5.50 -2.26 8.32
C THR A 47 4.31 -1.65 7.57
N ALA A 48 3.12 -1.67 8.17
CA ALA A 48 1.93 -1.12 7.55
C ALA A 48 2.00 0.41 7.39
N GLY A 49 2.44 1.13 8.43
CA GLY A 49 2.53 2.58 8.42
C GLY A 49 3.48 3.11 7.35
N ILE A 50 4.69 2.55 7.27
CA ILE A 50 5.70 2.99 6.29
C ILE A 50 5.24 2.67 4.86
N ALA A 51 4.72 1.46 4.62
CA ALA A 51 4.21 1.07 3.32
C ALA A 51 3.06 1.97 2.85
N LEU A 52 2.17 2.35 3.76
CA LEU A 52 1.01 3.20 3.48
C LEU A 52 1.42 4.65 3.18
N VAL A 53 2.36 5.22 3.94
CA VAL A 53 2.90 6.57 3.67
C VAL A 53 3.59 6.64 2.32
N ILE A 54 4.41 5.63 1.96
CA ILE A 54 5.09 5.59 0.66
C ILE A 54 4.08 5.38 -0.47
N GLY A 55 3.11 4.49 -0.29
CA GLY A 55 2.07 4.25 -1.29
C GLY A 55 1.22 5.49 -1.57
N ILE A 56 0.82 6.24 -0.54
CA ILE A 56 0.03 7.47 -0.67
C ILE A 56 0.88 8.63 -1.21
N GLY A 57 2.11 8.77 -0.74
CA GLY A 57 3.02 9.84 -1.18
C GLY A 57 3.49 9.70 -2.63
N ASN A 58 3.31 8.51 -3.21
CA ASN A 58 3.68 8.15 -4.56
C ASN A 58 5.05 8.69 -5.04
N PRO A 59 6.15 8.46 -4.29
CA PRO A 59 7.46 8.89 -4.74
C PRO A 59 7.88 8.12 -5.99
N GLU A 60 8.63 8.78 -6.85
CA GLU A 60 9.24 8.16 -8.03
C GLU A 60 10.75 8.04 -7.82
N LEU A 61 11.29 6.85 -8.00
CA LEU A 61 12.73 6.60 -8.02
C LEU A 61 13.13 6.15 -9.42
N LYS A 62 14.09 6.87 -10.02
CA LYS A 62 14.64 6.55 -11.34
C LYS A 62 16.03 5.99 -11.20
N VAL A 63 16.27 4.80 -11.76
CA VAL A 63 17.58 4.13 -11.75
C VAL A 63 17.90 3.72 -13.18
N GLY A 64 18.75 4.51 -13.85
CA GLY A 64 18.95 4.39 -15.29
C GLY A 64 17.63 4.57 -16.04
N ASP A 65 17.26 3.59 -16.86
CA ASP A 65 16.01 3.59 -17.63
C ASP A 65 14.81 3.00 -16.85
N MET A 66 15.01 2.52 -15.62
CA MET A 66 13.93 1.96 -14.80
C MET A 66 13.28 3.03 -13.93
N VAL A 67 11.94 3.05 -13.90
CA VAL A 67 11.13 3.92 -13.04
C VAL A 67 10.35 3.10 -12.04
N PHE A 68 10.60 3.34 -10.76
CA PHE A 68 9.89 2.73 -9.64
C PHE A 68 8.88 3.72 -9.08
N ASN A 69 7.60 3.39 -9.21
CA ASN A 69 6.49 4.18 -8.69
C ASN A 69 6.24 3.90 -7.21
N GLY A 70 5.37 4.70 -6.58
CA GLY A 70 5.08 4.60 -5.15
C GLY A 70 4.58 3.24 -4.68
N ILE A 71 3.78 2.54 -5.49
CA ILE A 71 3.30 1.19 -5.15
C ILE A 71 4.48 0.19 -5.13
N ALA A 72 5.39 0.29 -6.09
CA ALA A 72 6.57 -0.57 -6.15
C ALA A 72 7.50 -0.30 -4.96
N LEU A 73 7.80 0.97 -4.69
CA LEU A 73 8.63 1.38 -3.57
C LEU A 73 7.97 1.06 -2.22
N GLY A 74 6.67 1.25 -2.09
CA GLY A 74 5.90 0.93 -0.88
C GLY A 74 5.89 -0.57 -0.59
N THR A 75 5.81 -1.40 -1.64
CA THR A 75 5.91 -2.86 -1.51
C THR A 75 7.30 -3.30 -1.06
N ILE A 76 8.35 -2.73 -1.66
CA ILE A 76 9.74 -3.00 -1.25
C ILE A 76 9.95 -2.58 0.20
N ALA A 77 9.48 -1.40 0.59
CA ALA A 77 9.58 -0.91 1.96
C ALA A 77 8.84 -1.82 2.95
N ALA A 78 7.63 -2.28 2.63
CA ALA A 78 6.89 -3.22 3.45
C ALA A 78 7.70 -4.50 3.71
N LEU A 79 8.25 -5.10 2.65
CA LEU A 79 9.04 -6.33 2.74
C LEU A 79 10.31 -6.13 3.56
N VAL A 80 11.06 -5.06 3.28
CA VAL A 80 12.32 -4.77 3.98
C VAL A 80 12.06 -4.51 5.46
N VAL A 81 11.12 -3.63 5.79
CA VAL A 81 10.79 -3.29 7.18
C VAL A 81 10.33 -4.53 7.94
N PHE A 82 9.43 -5.33 7.36
CA PHE A 82 8.92 -6.53 8.02
C PHE A 82 10.03 -7.52 8.38
N HIS A 83 10.91 -7.83 7.42
CA HIS A 83 12.00 -8.78 7.64
C HIS A 83 13.05 -8.25 8.61
N VAL A 84 13.43 -6.97 8.48
CA VAL A 84 14.39 -6.32 9.39
C VAL A 84 13.86 -6.31 10.82
N MET A 85 12.61 -5.87 11.01
CA MET A 85 11.98 -5.81 12.34
C MET A 85 11.81 -7.20 12.95
N THR A 86 11.38 -8.19 12.16
CA THR A 86 11.29 -9.58 12.61
C THR A 86 12.65 -10.15 12.98
N PHE A 87 13.70 -9.83 12.24
CA PHE A 87 15.06 -10.24 12.54
C PHE A 87 15.56 -9.63 13.86
N ILE A 88 15.37 -8.33 14.05
CA ILE A 88 15.75 -7.62 15.29
C ILE A 88 15.02 -8.21 16.50
N GLU A 89 13.72 -8.47 16.40
CA GLU A 89 12.95 -9.03 17.50
C GLU A 89 13.43 -10.44 17.87
N LYS A 90 13.76 -11.27 16.87
CA LYS A 90 14.36 -12.60 17.09
C LYS A 90 15.71 -12.52 17.78
N GLN A 91 16.56 -11.56 17.44
CA GLN A 91 17.86 -11.38 18.11
C GLN A 91 17.68 -10.91 19.55
N ARG A 92 16.76 -9.97 19.81
CA ARG A 92 16.49 -9.47 21.16
C ARG A 92 15.96 -10.57 22.09
N ARG A 93 15.17 -11.52 21.59
CA ARG A 93 14.68 -12.67 22.38
C ARG A 93 15.76 -13.70 22.71
N ARG A 94 16.93 -13.66 22.06
CA ARG A 94 18.05 -14.59 22.28
C ARG A 94 19.10 -14.08 23.26
N ALA A 95 19.09 -12.78 23.55
CA ALA A 95 19.97 -12.12 24.52
C ALA A 95 19.30 -12.04 25.89
#